data_AF-A0A1J3D9R1-F1
#
_entry.id   AF-A0A1J3D9R1-F1
#
_cell.length_a   1.000
_cell.length_b   1.000
_cell.length_c   1.000
_cell.angle_alpha   90.00
_cell.angle_beta   90.00
_cell.angle_gamma   90.00
#
_symmetry.space_group_name_H-M   'P 1'
#
loop_
_entity.id
_entity.type
_entity.pdbx_description
1 polymer ?
#
loop_
_entity_poly.entity_id
_entity_poly.type
_entity_poly.pdbx_seq_one_letter_code
_entity_poly.pdbx_strand_id
1 'polypeptide(L)'
;NQVSDKDKLADKLEADDKEKIEAAIKDALEFLDENQNAEKTEYDEKLKEVEAVCNPIITAVYQKSGGAPGGESAAADEDDENHDEL
;
A
#
# COMPACT_ATOMS: atom_id res chain seq x y z
N ASN A 1 0.01 -16.83 8.81
CA ASN A 1 -0.95 -16.21 9.75
C ASN A 1 -1.04 -14.73 9.39
N GLN A 2 -1.89 -14.34 8.43
CA GLN A 2 -1.76 -13.05 7.69
C GLN A 2 -3.06 -12.22 7.59
N VAL A 3 -4.14 -12.63 8.23
CA VAL A 3 -5.41 -11.87 8.21
C VAL A 3 -5.48 -10.87 9.37
N SER A 4 -4.74 -11.11 10.45
CA SER A 4 -4.80 -10.31 11.69
C SER A 4 -4.10 -8.95 11.63
N ASP A 5 -3.32 -8.67 10.58
CA ASP A 5 -2.57 -7.42 10.46
C ASP A 5 -3.43 -6.29 9.90
N LYS A 6 -4.41 -6.58 9.04
CA LYS A 6 -5.31 -5.56 8.47
C LYS A 6 -6.16 -4.88 9.53
N ASP A 7 -6.77 -5.65 10.44
CA ASP A 7 -7.60 -5.10 11.52
C ASP A 7 -6.76 -4.27 12.51
N LYS A 8 -5.55 -4.75 12.84
CA LYS A 8 -4.62 -4.02 13.72
C LYS A 8 -4.08 -2.73 13.09
N LEU A 9 -3.93 -2.69 11.76
CA LEU A 9 -3.48 -1.50 11.04
C LEU A 9 -4.63 -0.49 10.91
N ALA A 10 -5.85 -0.98 10.69
CA ALA A 10 -7.07 -0.16 10.64
C ALA A 10 -7.31 0.63 11.95
N ASP A 11 -7.02 0.05 13.10
CA ASP A 11 -7.14 0.72 14.40
C ASP A 11 -6.07 1.81 14.63
N LYS A 12 -4.96 1.75 13.89
CA LYS A 12 -3.80 2.66 14.05
C LYS A 12 -3.72 3.75 12.99
N LEU A 13 -4.52 3.64 11.94
CA LEU A 13 -4.73 4.68 10.95
C LEU A 13 -5.44 5.89 11.60
N GLU A 14 -4.89 7.08 11.38
CA GLU A 14 -5.52 8.32 11.80
C GLU A 14 -6.73 8.63 10.91
N ALA A 15 -7.67 9.45 11.40
CA ALA A 15 -8.90 9.75 10.66
C ALA A 15 -8.61 10.39 9.29
N ASP A 16 -7.61 11.28 9.23
CA ASP A 16 -7.16 11.94 8.00
C ASP A 16 -6.57 10.94 6.99
N ASP A 17 -5.80 9.95 7.47
CA ASP A 17 -5.24 8.89 6.62
C ASP A 17 -6.32 7.94 6.09
N LYS A 18 -7.32 7.60 6.92
CA LYS A 18 -8.49 6.84 6.49
C LYS A 18 -9.25 7.57 5.40
N GLU A 19 -9.48 8.87 5.57
CA GLU A 19 -10.20 9.69 4.59
C GLU A 19 -9.45 9.74 3.25
N LYS A 20 -8.12 9.88 3.26
CA LYS A 20 -7.30 9.84 2.03
C LYS A 20 -7.39 8.50 1.31
N ILE A 21 -7.30 7.39 2.05
CA ILE A 21 -7.43 6.05 1.47
C ILE A 21 -8.84 5.84 0.90
N GLU A 22 -9.88 6.23 1.63
CA GLU A 22 -11.26 6.11 1.16
C GLU A 22 -11.53 6.97 -0.08
N ALA A 23 -10.97 8.18 -0.15
CA ALA A 23 -11.05 9.02 -1.33
C ALA A 23 -10.36 8.35 -2.53
N ALA A 24 -9.13 7.86 -2.37
CA ALA A 24 -8.40 7.17 -3.44
C ALA A 24 -9.14 5.92 -3.94
N ILE A 25 -9.79 5.16 -3.03
CA ILE A 25 -10.60 4.00 -3.40
C ILE A 25 -11.85 4.43 -4.17
N LYS A 26 -12.56 5.48 -3.73
CA LYS A 26 -13.74 5.99 -4.45
C LYS A 26 -13.38 6.45 -5.85
N ASP A 27 -12.32 7.24 -6.00
CA ASP A 27 -11.84 7.71 -7.30
C ASP A 27 -11.43 6.55 -8.21
N ALA A 28 -10.83 5.49 -7.66
CA ALA A 28 -10.50 4.29 -8.41
C ALA A 28 -11.76 3.54 -8.85
N LEU A 29 -12.76 3.38 -7.98
CA LEU A 29 -14.02 2.73 -8.32
C LEU A 29 -14.77 3.50 -9.41
N GLU A 30 -14.86 4.83 -9.31
CA GLU A 30 -15.46 5.68 -10.34
C GLU A 30 -14.71 5.53 -11.67
N PHE A 31 -13.37 5.53 -11.63
CA PHE A 31 -12.57 5.26 -12.83
C PHE A 31 -12.88 3.89 -13.43
N LEU A 32 -12.94 2.82 -12.63
CA LEU A 32 -13.25 1.47 -13.13
C LEU A 32 -14.66 1.38 -13.74
N ASP A 33 -15.63 2.08 -13.16
CA ASP A 33 -17.02 2.11 -13.65
C ASP A 33 -17.15 2.88 -14.98
N GLU A 34 -16.43 4.00 -15.12
CA GLU A 34 -16.44 4.81 -16.35
C GLU A 34 -15.54 4.25 -17.45
N ASN A 35 -14.47 3.54 -17.08
CA ASN A 35 -13.41 3.11 -17.98
C ASN A 35 -13.33 1.58 -18.09
N GLN A 36 -14.47 0.88 -18.14
CA GLN A 36 -14.53 -0.59 -18.21
C GLN A 36 -13.76 -1.22 -19.39
N ASN A 37 -13.51 -0.44 -20.45
CA ASN A 37 -12.75 -0.85 -21.63
C ASN A 37 -11.40 -0.11 -21.75
N ALA A 38 -10.90 0.47 -20.66
CA ALA A 38 -9.57 1.08 -20.65
C ALA A 38 -8.48 0.07 -21.05
N GLU A 39 -7.41 0.60 -21.62
CA GLU A 39 -6.21 -0.16 -21.92
C GLU A 39 -5.47 -0.54 -20.63
N LYS A 40 -4.67 -1.60 -20.70
CA LYS A 40 -3.85 -2.05 -19.55
C LYS A 40 -3.03 -0.90 -18.96
N THR A 41 -2.47 -0.04 -19.80
CA THR A 41 -1.65 1.11 -19.38
C THR A 41 -2.44 2.09 -18.52
N GLU A 42 -3.70 2.35 -18.84
CA GLU A 42 -4.55 3.29 -18.08
C GLU A 42 -4.92 2.70 -16.71
N TYR A 43 -5.17 1.40 -16.63
CA TYR A 43 -5.35 0.71 -15.34
C TYR A 43 -4.06 0.69 -14.52
N ASP A 44 -2.89 0.47 -15.14
CA ASP A 44 -1.59 0.51 -14.46
C ASP A 44 -1.30 1.91 -13.91
N GLU A 45 -1.66 2.97 -14.64
CA GLU A 45 -1.56 4.36 -14.18
C GLU A 45 -2.49 4.63 -13.00
N LYS A 46 -3.77 4.24 -13.10
CA LYS A 46 -4.71 4.40 -11.99
C LYS A 46 -4.28 3.63 -10.75
N LEU A 47 -3.75 2.42 -10.91
CA LEU A 47 -3.21 1.63 -9.81
C LEU A 47 -2.05 2.36 -9.13
N LYS A 48 -1.11 2.91 -9.90
CA LYS A 48 0.01 3.69 -9.36
C LYS A 48 -0.45 4.92 -8.57
N GLU A 49 -1.49 5.60 -9.02
CA GLU A 49 -2.07 6.73 -8.25
C GLU A 49 -2.60 6.28 -6.89
N VAL A 50 -3.34 5.16 -6.84
CA VAL A 50 -3.87 4.60 -5.59
C VAL A 50 -2.73 4.15 -4.67
N GLU A 51 -1.73 3.47 -5.23
CA GLU A 51 -0.54 3.02 -4.50
C GLU A 51 0.27 4.20 -3.94
N ALA A 52 0.41 5.29 -4.70
CA ALA A 52 1.12 6.48 -4.25
C ALA A 52 0.49 7.12 -3.00
N VAL A 53 -0.82 6.91 -2.79
CA VAL A 53 -1.52 7.34 -1.56
C VAL A 53 -1.42 6.27 -0.47
N CYS A 54 -1.70 5.02 -0.80
CA CYS A 54 -1.81 3.94 0.19
C CYS A 54 -0.45 3.52 0.77
N ASN A 55 0.59 3.40 -0.05
CA ASN A 55 1.92 2.90 0.35
C ASN A 55 2.60 3.77 1.43
N PRO A 56 2.68 5.10 1.32
CA PRO A 56 3.28 5.91 2.37
C PRO A 56 2.49 5.85 3.68
N ILE A 57 1.16 5.76 3.61
CA ILE A 57 0.30 5.65 4.79
C ILE A 57 0.51 4.30 5.50
N ILE A 58 0.48 3.19 4.75
CA ILE A 58 0.72 1.84 5.28
C ILE A 58 2.12 1.77 5.92
N THR A 59 3.13 2.32 5.24
CA THR A 59 4.51 2.38 5.75
C THR A 59 4.58 3.17 7.05
N ALA A 60 3.96 4.35 7.11
CA ALA A 60 3.94 5.20 8.30
C ALA A 60 3.24 4.51 9.47
N VAL A 61 2.10 3.86 9.24
CA VAL A 61 1.36 3.14 10.29
C VAL A 61 2.14 1.92 10.78
N TYR A 62 2.81 1.21 9.87
CA TYR A 62 3.63 0.05 10.22
C TYR A 62 4.86 0.45 11.06
N GLN A 63 5.54 1.54 10.68
CA GLN A 63 6.64 2.12 11.46
C GLN A 63 6.18 2.62 12.84
N LYS A 64 5.06 3.36 12.89
CA LYS A 64 4.46 3.86 14.15
C LYS A 64 4.00 2.72 15.07
N SER A 65 3.68 1.56 14.49
CA SER A 65 3.28 0.36 15.20
C SER A 65 4.41 -0.39 15.90
N GLY A 66 5.66 0.02 15.71
CA GLY A 66 6.83 -0.75 16.14
C GLY A 66 7.09 -1.98 15.28
N GLY A 67 6.46 -2.07 14.09
CA GLY A 67 6.84 -3.03 13.06
C GLY A 67 8.08 -2.50 12.37
N ALA A 68 9.22 -3.18 12.53
CA ALA A 68 10.43 -2.84 11.78
C ALA A 68 10.12 -2.88 10.28
N PRO A 69 10.56 -1.91 9.47
CA PRO A 69 10.37 -1.93 8.02
C PRO A 69 11.16 -3.10 7.42
N GLY A 70 10.54 -4.28 7.38
CA GLY A 70 10.93 -5.35 6.47
C GLY A 70 10.25 -5.12 5.14
N GLY A 71 10.69 -4.10 4.39
CA GLY A 71 10.41 -4.00 2.95
C GLY A 71 11.54 -4.75 2.25
N GLU A 72 11.32 -5.77 1.41
CA GLU A 72 10.48 -5.69 0.20
C GLU A 72 10.64 -4.33 -0.48
N SER A 73 11.89 -3.91 -0.66
CA SER A 73 12.26 -3.06 -1.79
C SER A 73 12.14 -3.89 -3.06
N ALA A 74 11.42 -3.29 -4.00
CA ALA A 74 11.37 -3.56 -5.42
C ALA A 74 12.59 -4.32 -5.97
N ALA A 75 12.30 -5.33 -6.80
CA ALA A 75 13.28 -6.07 -7.57
C ALA A 75 14.27 -5.16 -8.34
N ALA A 76 15.55 -5.22 -7.99
CA ALA A 76 16.70 -5.13 -8.89
C ALA A 76 18.01 -5.36 -8.11
N ASP A 77 18.58 -6.55 -8.31
CA ASP A 77 20.02 -6.88 -8.31
C ASP A 77 20.88 -6.68 -7.04
N GLU A 78 21.93 -7.51 -6.95
CA GLU A 78 23.05 -7.47 -6.00
C GLU A 78 22.86 -8.21 -4.66
N ASP A 79 23.11 -9.53 -4.71
CA ASP A 79 24.21 -10.17 -3.97
C ASP A 79 24.71 -9.38 -2.74
N ASP A 80 24.25 -9.71 -1.51
CA ASP A 80 25.15 -9.85 -0.37
C ASP A 80 24.47 -10.44 0.87
N GLU A 81 25.33 -11.14 1.59
CA GLU A 81 25.24 -11.93 2.79
C GLU A 81 24.43 -11.37 3.98
N ASN A 82 23.89 -12.35 4.72
CA ASN A 82 23.77 -12.38 6.17
C ASN A 82 22.52 -11.75 6.81
N HIS A 83 21.57 -12.61 7.18
CA HIS A 83 20.71 -12.36 8.33
C HIS A 83 20.60 -13.63 9.19
N ASP A 84 21.76 -14.07 9.69
CA ASP A 84 21.86 -14.87 10.92
C ASP A 84 21.59 -13.96 12.15
N GLU A 85 21.24 -14.57 13.28
CA GLU A 85 20.98 -14.00 14.61
C GLU A 85 19.52 -13.62 14.97
N LEU A 86 18.69 -14.64 15.30
CA LEU A 86 18.33 -15.00 16.70
C LEU A 86 17.23 -16.07 16.79
#